data_AF-A0A3M1F4W3-F1
#
_entry.id   AF-A0A3M1F4W3-F1
#
_cell.length_a   1.000
_cell.length_b   1.000
_cell.length_c   1.000
_cell.angle_alpha   90.00
_cell.angle_beta   90.00
_cell.angle_gamma   90.00
#
_symmetry.space_group_name_H-M   'P 1'
#
loop_
_entity.id
_entity.type
_entity.pdbx_description
1 polymer ?
#
loop_
_entity_poly.entity_id
_entity_poly.type
_entity_poly.pdbx_seq_one_letter_code
_entity_poly.pdbx_strand_id
1 'polypeptide(L)'
;MDDGRNFLLRTPYRYDIITTDATHPTNTSSWALFTVEFYRSVAEHLTEKGVFIQWVPFHSLRETDYKMILRTFSTVFPNATLWYTGGSHTLLVATSEPITDETLDRLVAAAAQDPITAQDLERPTALRAFLAMGPQTLRAYAGEGPLSTDDRAYFLPDNAEVEQIRSHIQTLQTQTLEKGLDRD
;
A
#
# COMPACT_ATOMS: atom_id res chain seq x y z
N MET A 1 -25.13 1.04 8.42
CA MET A 1 -23.91 1.33 7.66
C MET A 1 -23.63 0.10 6.82
N ASP A 2 -23.54 0.26 5.50
CA ASP A 2 -23.07 -0.81 4.62
C ASP A 2 -21.54 -0.90 4.71
N ASP A 3 -21.00 -2.12 4.61
CA ASP A 3 -19.57 -2.34 4.48
C ASP A 3 -19.06 -1.84 3.11
N GLY A 4 -17.86 -1.24 3.08
CA GLY A 4 -17.29 -0.58 1.90
C GLY A 4 -17.13 -1.52 0.71
N ARG A 5 -16.81 -2.79 0.96
CA ARG A 5 -16.76 -3.84 -0.07
C ARG A 5 -18.14 -4.07 -0.71
N ASN A 6 -19.18 -4.16 0.11
CA ASN A 6 -20.56 -4.32 -0.36
C ASN A 6 -21.08 -3.11 -1.14
N PHE A 7 -20.64 -1.91 -0.76
CA PHE A 7 -20.96 -0.69 -1.49
C PHE A 7 -20.33 -0.69 -2.90
N LEU A 8 -19.05 -1.05 -3.02
CA LEU A 8 -18.36 -1.16 -4.31
C LEU A 8 -19.03 -2.17 -5.26
N LEU A 9 -19.59 -3.26 -4.74
CA LEU A 9 -20.30 -4.24 -5.58
C LEU A 9 -21.61 -3.73 -6.20
N ARG A 10 -22.16 -2.60 -5.71
CA ARG A 10 -23.48 -2.10 -6.13
C ARG A 10 -23.43 -0.75 -6.85
N THR A 11 -22.34 -0.02 -6.69
CA THR A 11 -22.20 1.32 -7.26
C THR A 11 -21.79 1.24 -8.73
N PRO A 12 -22.37 2.06 -9.63
CA PRO A 12 -21.85 2.21 -10.99
C PRO A 12 -20.75 3.27 -11.10
N TYR A 13 -20.45 3.98 -10.01
CA TYR A 13 -19.57 5.15 -10.04
C TYR A 13 -18.09 4.76 -9.95
N ARG A 14 -17.26 5.51 -10.67
CA ARG A 14 -15.80 5.46 -10.54
C ARG A 14 -15.27 6.65 -9.75
N TYR A 15 -14.13 6.47 -9.10
CA TYR A 15 -13.54 7.42 -8.16
C TYR A 15 -12.09 7.73 -8.52
N ASP A 16 -11.69 8.98 -8.33
CA ASP A 16 -10.29 9.41 -8.48
C ASP A 16 -9.43 8.97 -7.29
N ILE A 17 -10.05 8.82 -6.11
CA ILE A 17 -9.35 8.34 -4.90
C ILE A 17 -10.24 7.32 -4.21
N ILE A 18 -9.68 6.15 -3.95
CA ILE A 18 -10.23 5.18 -3.01
C ILE A 18 -9.20 5.03 -1.89
N THR A 19 -9.65 5.08 -0.65
CA THR A 19 -8.79 4.80 0.51
C THR A 19 -9.46 3.80 1.43
N THR A 20 -8.68 2.88 1.99
CA THR A 20 -9.15 1.88 2.94
C THR A 20 -8.34 1.96 4.22
N ASP A 21 -9.05 2.21 5.32
CA ASP A 21 -8.52 2.16 6.68
C ASP A 21 -9.24 1.01 7.43
N ALA A 22 -8.73 -0.20 7.21
CA ALA A 22 -9.29 -1.41 7.81
C ALA A 22 -8.61 -1.70 9.15
N THR A 23 -9.40 -1.98 10.19
CA THR A 23 -8.93 -2.18 11.57
C THR A 23 -7.73 -3.13 11.70
N HIS A 24 -7.86 -4.38 11.25
CA HIS A 24 -6.76 -5.35 11.21
C HIS A 24 -7.15 -6.58 10.37
N PRO A 25 -6.28 -7.15 9.51
CA PRO A 25 -6.58 -8.33 8.70
C PRO A 25 -6.94 -9.59 9.52
N THR A 26 -6.49 -9.69 10.77
CA THR A 26 -6.88 -10.81 11.67
C THR A 26 -8.29 -10.66 12.25
N ASN A 27 -8.96 -9.52 12.04
CA ASN A 27 -10.35 -9.33 12.42
C ASN A 27 -11.27 -10.08 11.44
N THR A 28 -12.31 -10.72 11.98
CA THR A 28 -13.22 -11.65 11.28
C THR A 28 -13.98 -11.04 10.10
N SER A 29 -14.04 -9.72 9.98
CA SER A 29 -14.64 -9.01 8.84
C SER A 29 -13.65 -8.27 7.93
N SER A 30 -12.45 -7.96 8.43
CA SER A 30 -11.53 -7.06 7.73
C SER A 30 -10.59 -7.80 6.77
N TRP A 31 -10.38 -9.10 6.95
CA TRP A 31 -9.60 -9.94 6.02
C TRP A 31 -10.09 -9.85 4.57
N ALA A 32 -11.39 -9.64 4.39
CA ALA A 32 -12.06 -9.55 3.09
C ALA A 32 -11.63 -8.32 2.27
N LEU A 33 -10.89 -7.38 2.87
CA LEU A 33 -10.33 -6.20 2.21
C LEU A 33 -8.87 -6.42 1.74
N PHE A 34 -8.36 -7.65 1.88
CA PHE A 34 -7.00 -8.04 1.51
C PHE A 34 -6.98 -9.23 0.52
N THR A 35 -8.02 -9.36 -0.30
CA THR A 35 -8.15 -10.45 -1.29
C THR A 35 -7.99 -9.95 -2.73
N VAL A 36 -7.61 -10.85 -3.64
CA VAL A 36 -7.57 -10.55 -5.08
C VAL A 36 -8.90 -9.99 -5.58
N GLU A 37 -10.02 -10.57 -5.15
CA GLU A 37 -11.36 -10.20 -5.57
C GLU A 37 -11.71 -8.77 -5.14
N PHE A 38 -11.38 -8.42 -3.89
CA PHE A 38 -11.57 -7.06 -3.41
C PHE A 38 -10.72 -6.06 -4.19
N TYR A 39 -9.43 -6.35 -4.38
CA TYR A 39 -8.54 -5.46 -5.12
C TYR A 39 -8.96 -5.28 -6.58
N ARG A 40 -9.46 -6.34 -7.24
CA ARG A 40 -10.02 -6.23 -8.60
C ARG A 40 -11.26 -5.35 -8.62
N SER A 41 -12.15 -5.53 -7.65
CA SER A 41 -13.32 -4.66 -7.50
C SER A 41 -12.91 -3.20 -7.32
N VAL A 42 -11.89 -2.91 -6.50
CA VAL A 42 -11.34 -1.56 -6.36
C VAL A 42 -10.82 -1.05 -7.71
N ALA A 43 -10.02 -1.84 -8.43
CA ALA A 43 -9.46 -1.45 -9.73
C ALA A 43 -10.54 -1.09 -10.77
N GLU A 44 -11.66 -1.83 -10.80
CA GLU A 44 -12.78 -1.58 -11.70
C GLU A 44 -13.52 -0.26 -11.41
N HIS A 45 -13.42 0.23 -10.17
CA HIS A 45 -14.04 1.46 -9.69
C HIS A 45 -13.08 2.64 -9.61
N LEU A 46 -11.83 2.50 -10.05
CA LEU A 46 -10.92 3.63 -10.23
C LEU A 46 -11.13 4.29 -11.59
N THR A 47 -10.94 5.60 -11.66
CA THR A 47 -10.78 6.32 -12.93
C THR A 47 -9.41 6.01 -13.55
N GLU A 48 -9.17 6.43 -14.79
CA GLU A 48 -7.88 6.24 -15.48
C GLU A 48 -6.71 6.92 -14.76
N LYS A 49 -6.99 7.93 -13.93
CA LYS A 49 -6.00 8.64 -13.09
C LYS A 49 -6.20 8.35 -11.60
N GLY A 50 -6.98 7.31 -11.30
CA GLY A 50 -7.37 6.96 -9.95
C GLY A 50 -6.19 6.47 -9.12
N VAL A 51 -6.22 6.80 -7.83
CA VAL A 51 -5.26 6.34 -6.83
C VAL A 51 -5.98 5.51 -5.78
N PHE A 52 -5.44 4.33 -5.48
CA PHE A 52 -5.88 3.53 -4.35
C PHE A 52 -4.83 3.49 -3.25
N ILE A 53 -5.25 3.78 -2.01
CA ILE A 53 -4.40 3.78 -0.83
C ILE A 53 -4.98 2.80 0.20
N GLN A 54 -4.15 1.90 0.71
CA GLN A 54 -4.53 0.98 1.78
C GLN A 54 -3.52 1.02 2.91
N TRP A 55 -4.03 1.22 4.12
CA TRP A 55 -3.27 1.00 5.35
C TRP A 55 -3.12 -0.49 5.60
N VAL A 56 -1.89 -0.96 5.76
CA VAL A 56 -1.57 -2.35 6.05
C VAL A 56 -0.87 -2.42 7.41
N PRO A 57 -1.54 -2.87 8.47
CA PRO A 57 -0.86 -3.16 9.72
C PRO A 57 0.07 -4.35 9.53
N PHE A 58 1.25 -4.29 10.13
CA PHE A 58 2.17 -5.44 10.21
C PHE A 58 2.46 -5.85 11.66
N HIS A 59 1.90 -5.13 12.64
CA HIS A 59 1.84 -5.64 14.00
C HIS A 59 0.91 -6.86 14.03
N SER A 60 1.14 -7.82 14.92
CA SER A 60 0.25 -8.98 15.03
C SER A 60 0.09 -9.77 13.73
N LEU A 61 1.07 -9.71 12.81
CA LEU A 61 1.12 -10.51 11.58
C LEU A 61 2.44 -11.28 11.48
N ARG A 62 2.35 -12.51 10.96
CA ARG A 62 3.50 -13.24 10.45
C ARG A 62 4.04 -12.54 9.21
N GLU A 63 5.35 -12.59 9.00
CA GLU A 63 6.00 -12.06 7.81
C GLU A 63 5.43 -12.72 6.54
N THR A 64 5.11 -14.01 6.61
CA THR A 64 4.48 -14.75 5.49
C THR A 64 3.10 -14.22 5.12
N ASP A 65 2.30 -13.84 6.11
CA ASP A 65 0.96 -13.24 5.92
C ASP A 65 1.09 -11.81 5.37
N TYR A 66 2.01 -11.02 5.91
CA TYR A 66 2.30 -9.68 5.40
C TYR A 66 2.77 -9.73 3.94
N LYS A 67 3.73 -10.61 3.61
CA LYS A 67 4.19 -10.85 2.23
C LYS A 67 3.07 -11.34 1.31
N MET A 68 2.14 -12.16 1.82
CA MET A 68 0.95 -12.58 1.06
C MET A 68 0.08 -11.39 0.68
N ILE A 69 -0.17 -10.46 1.60
CA ILE A 69 -0.93 -9.22 1.33
C ILE A 69 -0.22 -8.39 0.24
N LEU A 70 1.08 -8.13 0.42
CA LEU A 70 1.89 -7.35 -0.53
C LEU A 70 1.88 -7.99 -1.93
N ARG A 71 2.03 -9.31 -2.01
CA ARG A 71 1.99 -10.08 -3.27
C ARG A 71 0.61 -10.00 -3.93
N THR A 72 -0.45 -10.16 -3.15
CA THR A 72 -1.85 -10.11 -3.62
C THR A 72 -2.18 -8.75 -4.22
N PHE A 73 -1.82 -7.68 -3.50
CA PHE A 73 -2.01 -6.31 -3.98
C PHE A 73 -1.22 -6.05 -5.26
N SER A 74 0.07 -6.39 -5.28
CA SER A 74 0.96 -6.15 -6.43
C SER A 74 0.57 -6.97 -7.67
N THR A 75 -0.17 -8.06 -7.51
CA THR A 75 -0.71 -8.86 -8.62
C THR A 75 -1.83 -8.13 -9.35
N VAL A 76 -2.63 -7.33 -8.64
CA VAL A 76 -3.73 -6.55 -9.23
C VAL A 76 -3.27 -5.16 -9.69
N PHE A 77 -2.29 -4.57 -8.98
CA PHE A 77 -1.77 -3.24 -9.25
C PHE A 77 -0.27 -3.29 -9.60
N PRO A 78 0.11 -3.36 -10.90
CA PRO A 78 1.51 -3.53 -11.31
C PRO A 78 2.45 -2.40 -10.90
N ASN A 79 1.91 -1.19 -10.70
CA ASN A 79 2.64 0.01 -10.28
C ASN A 79 2.59 0.24 -8.76
N ALA A 80 2.21 -0.78 -7.98
CA ALA A 80 2.12 -0.66 -6.54
C ALA A 80 3.44 -0.23 -5.91
N THR A 81 3.36 0.70 -4.95
CA THR A 81 4.49 1.14 -4.13
C THR A 81 4.15 0.95 -2.66
N LEU A 82 5.17 0.73 -1.84
CA LEU A 82 5.04 0.63 -0.39
C LEU A 82 5.67 1.86 0.26
N TRP A 83 4.92 2.49 1.16
CA TRP A 83 5.36 3.66 1.90
C TRP A 83 5.33 3.39 3.41
N TYR A 84 6.28 3.96 4.13
CA TYR A 84 6.44 3.81 5.57
C TYR A 84 6.81 5.14 6.22
N THR A 85 5.91 5.65 7.05
CA THR A 85 6.05 6.91 7.79
C THR A 85 6.48 6.70 9.25
N GLY A 86 6.74 5.46 9.66
CA GLY A 86 6.97 5.07 11.05
C GLY A 86 5.79 4.29 11.65
N GLY A 87 5.94 3.85 12.90
CA GLY A 87 4.87 3.11 13.60
C GLY A 87 4.70 1.67 13.09
N SER A 88 3.51 1.09 13.23
CA SER A 88 3.24 -0.34 12.96
C SER A 88 2.40 -0.61 11.71
N HIS A 89 2.39 0.35 10.77
CA HIS A 89 1.63 0.28 9.53
C HIS A 89 2.48 0.73 8.35
N THR A 90 2.20 0.16 7.20
CA THR A 90 2.66 0.65 5.89
C THR A 90 1.47 1.09 5.06
N LEU A 91 1.73 1.92 4.05
CA LEU A 91 0.74 2.32 3.07
C LEU A 91 1.09 1.64 1.74
N LEU A 92 0.15 0.84 1.23
CA LEU A 92 0.19 0.41 -0.16
C LEU A 92 -0.50 1.46 -1.02
N VAL A 93 0.19 1.92 -2.05
CA VAL A 93 -0.31 2.94 -2.98
C VAL A 93 -0.28 2.36 -4.39
N ALA A 94 -1.44 2.35 -5.05
CA ALA A 94 -1.60 1.96 -6.44
C ALA A 94 -1.98 3.17 -7.29
N THR A 95 -1.28 3.32 -8.41
CA THR A 95 -1.48 4.36 -9.42
C THR A 95 -1.58 3.72 -10.80
N SER A 96 -2.26 4.40 -11.74
CA SER A 96 -2.36 3.91 -13.13
C SER A 96 -1.03 3.99 -13.88
N GLU A 97 -0.20 4.98 -13.55
CA GLU A 97 1.16 5.15 -14.08
C GLU A 97 2.20 4.96 -12.97
N PRO A 98 3.43 4.50 -13.27
CA PRO A 98 4.50 4.39 -12.28
C PRO A 98 4.82 5.74 -11.60
N ILE A 99 5.08 5.69 -10.30
CA ILE A 99 5.66 6.84 -9.58
C ILE A 99 7.16 6.85 -9.89
N THR A 100 7.61 7.82 -10.67
CA THR A 100 9.03 8.05 -10.98
C THR A 100 9.65 9.08 -10.04
N ASP A 101 10.98 9.20 -10.07
CA ASP A 101 11.69 10.25 -9.33
C ASP A 101 11.21 11.65 -9.75
N GLU A 102 10.97 11.90 -11.04
CA GLU A 102 10.44 13.18 -11.54
C GLU A 102 9.01 13.43 -11.07
N THR A 103 8.20 12.38 -10.98
CA THR A 103 6.83 12.49 -10.44
C THR A 103 6.88 12.91 -8.98
N LEU A 104 7.76 12.30 -8.19
CA LEU A 104 7.92 12.61 -6.79
C LEU A 104 8.48 14.02 -6.56
N ASP A 105 9.44 14.47 -7.37
CA ASP A 105 9.96 15.83 -7.30
C ASP A 105 8.89 16.88 -7.61
N ARG A 106 8.03 16.61 -8.61
CA ARG A 106 6.87 17.45 -8.91
C ARG A 106 5.88 17.49 -7.74
N LEU A 107 5.59 16.36 -7.11
CA LEU A 107 4.68 16.28 -5.96
C LEU A 107 5.24 17.05 -4.75
N VAL A 108 6.53 16.90 -4.45
CA VAL A 108 7.20 17.65 -3.37
C VAL A 108 7.14 19.16 -3.64
N ALA A 109 7.43 19.57 -4.87
CA ALA A 109 7.37 20.98 -5.26
C ALA A 109 5.94 21.53 -5.15
N ALA A 110 4.94 20.80 -5.62
CA ALA A 110 3.53 21.19 -5.51
C ALA A 110 3.08 21.29 -4.05
N ALA A 111 3.42 20.29 -3.22
CA ALA A 111 3.11 20.27 -1.79
C ALA A 111 3.74 21.43 -1.02
N ALA A 112 4.93 21.90 -1.44
CA ALA A 112 5.57 23.06 -0.83
C ALA A 112 4.95 24.40 -1.23
N GLN A 113 4.23 24.45 -2.37
CA GLN A 113 3.53 25.66 -2.82
C GLN A 113 2.10 25.75 -2.28
N ASP A 114 1.50 24.64 -1.88
CA ASP A 114 0.17 24.61 -1.27
C ASP A 114 0.26 24.83 0.26
N PRO A 115 -0.26 25.93 0.82
CA PRO A 115 -0.08 26.25 2.24
C PRO A 115 -0.69 25.23 3.20
N ILE A 116 -1.80 24.59 2.81
CA ILE A 116 -2.48 23.58 3.64
C ILE A 116 -1.63 22.32 3.67
N THR A 117 -1.22 21.83 2.50
CA THR A 117 -0.37 20.65 2.38
C THR A 117 0.99 20.85 3.06
N ALA A 118 1.59 22.03 2.90
CA ALA A 118 2.86 22.35 3.54
C ALA A 118 2.74 22.36 5.08
N GLN A 119 1.62 22.85 5.60
CA GLN A 119 1.32 22.81 7.02
C GLN A 119 1.10 21.38 7.51
N ASP A 120 0.26 20.60 6.83
CA ASP A 120 -0.09 19.23 7.22
C ASP A 120 1.09 18.27 7.16
N LEU A 121 1.96 18.41 6.16
CA LEU A 121 3.15 17.57 6.02
C LEU A 121 4.29 18.01 6.95
N GLU A 122 4.26 19.25 7.47
CA GLU A 122 5.32 19.99 8.16
C GLU A 122 6.64 20.15 7.36
N ARG A 123 7.05 19.12 6.63
CA ARG A 123 8.23 19.01 5.77
C ARG A 123 7.85 18.27 4.48
N PRO A 124 7.37 18.96 3.43
CA PRO A 124 7.04 18.35 2.14
C PRO A 124 8.17 17.51 1.53
N THR A 125 9.43 17.88 1.78
CA THR A 125 10.60 17.12 1.33
C THR A 125 10.72 15.73 1.97
N ALA A 126 10.03 15.46 3.09
CA ALA A 126 9.97 14.15 3.71
C ALA A 126 9.14 13.14 2.91
N LEU A 127 8.31 13.59 1.95
CA LEU A 127 7.49 12.69 1.13
C LEU A 127 8.36 11.63 0.46
N ARG A 128 9.50 12.01 -0.09
CA ARG A 128 10.45 11.07 -0.69
C ARG A 128 11.02 10.08 0.33
N ALA A 129 11.29 10.54 1.54
CA ALA A 129 11.79 9.69 2.62
C ALA A 129 10.80 8.58 3.01
N PHE A 130 9.50 8.78 2.80
CA PHE A 130 8.48 7.80 3.15
C PHE A 130 8.32 6.68 2.14
N LEU A 131 8.80 6.83 0.91
CA LEU A 131 8.77 5.74 -0.06
C LEU A 131 9.75 4.63 0.37
N ALA A 132 9.21 3.47 0.71
CA ALA A 132 9.98 2.33 1.21
C ALA A 132 10.36 1.35 0.11
N MET A 133 9.45 1.07 -0.83
CA MET A 133 9.69 0.14 -1.94
C MET A 133 8.99 0.62 -3.22
N GLY A 134 9.75 0.66 -4.32
CA GLY A 134 9.21 0.74 -5.67
C GLY A 134 8.56 -0.59 -6.11
N PRO A 135 7.92 -0.64 -7.30
CA PRO A 135 7.17 -1.82 -7.72
C PRO A 135 8.00 -3.08 -7.87
N GLN A 136 9.26 -2.97 -8.31
CA GLN A 136 10.12 -4.14 -8.49
C GLN A 136 10.60 -4.67 -7.14
N THR A 137 11.08 -3.77 -6.28
CA THR A 137 11.51 -4.10 -4.92
C THR A 137 10.37 -4.68 -4.09
N LEU A 138 9.15 -4.15 -4.22
CA LEU A 138 7.97 -4.67 -3.54
C LEU A 138 7.66 -6.12 -3.94
N ARG A 139 7.66 -6.42 -5.25
CA ARG A 139 7.43 -7.78 -5.76
C ARG A 139 8.54 -8.74 -5.32
N ALA A 140 9.80 -8.31 -5.36
CA ALA A 140 10.93 -9.11 -4.92
C ALA A 140 10.86 -9.43 -3.42
N TYR A 141 10.52 -8.44 -2.59
CA TYR A 141 10.35 -8.62 -1.15
C TYR A 141 9.16 -9.54 -0.82
N ALA A 142 8.03 -9.34 -1.48
CA ALA A 142 6.84 -10.18 -1.31
C ALA A 142 7.13 -11.64 -1.69
N GLY A 143 7.99 -11.85 -2.70
CA GLY A 143 8.44 -13.16 -3.15
C GLY A 143 7.31 -14.03 -3.72
N GLU A 144 7.64 -15.27 -4.06
CA GLU A 144 6.64 -16.25 -4.50
C GLU A 144 5.82 -16.80 -3.34
N GLY A 145 4.62 -17.30 -3.65
CA GLY A 145 3.74 -17.93 -2.66
C GLY A 145 2.27 -17.79 -3.01
N PRO A 146 1.37 -18.26 -2.13
CA PRO A 146 -0.07 -18.17 -2.35
C PRO A 146 -0.54 -16.71 -2.39
N LEU A 147 -1.65 -16.47 -3.07
CA LEU A 147 -2.39 -15.21 -2.99
C LEU A 147 -3.52 -15.35 -1.98
N SER A 148 -3.88 -14.24 -1.35
CA SER A 148 -5.08 -14.14 -0.52
C SER A 148 -6.31 -14.04 -1.43
N THR A 149 -7.22 -14.99 -1.33
CA THR A 149 -8.47 -15.05 -2.10
C THR A 149 -9.64 -15.17 -1.14
N ASP A 150 -10.85 -14.83 -1.59
CA ASP A 150 -12.05 -14.95 -0.76
C ASP A 150 -12.24 -16.35 -0.14
N ASP A 151 -11.89 -17.40 -0.89
CA ASP A 151 -12.01 -18.79 -0.43
C ASP A 151 -10.90 -19.25 0.53
N ARG A 152 -9.81 -18.47 0.69
CA ARG A 152 -8.57 -18.93 1.36
C ARG A 152 -7.83 -17.86 2.18
N ALA A 153 -8.48 -16.76 2.52
CA ALA A 153 -7.88 -15.74 3.37
C ALA A 153 -8.05 -16.10 4.85
N TYR A 154 -6.94 -16.52 5.48
CA TYR A 154 -6.90 -16.78 6.92
C TYR A 154 -5.61 -16.22 7.51
N PHE A 155 -5.74 -15.10 8.21
CA PHE A 155 -4.64 -14.43 8.90
C PHE A 155 -4.66 -14.79 10.38
N LEU A 156 -3.54 -15.30 10.90
CA LEU A 156 -3.40 -15.63 12.31
C LEU A 156 -2.60 -14.55 13.04
N PRO A 157 -3.02 -14.12 14.24
CA PRO A 157 -2.29 -13.12 15.00
C PRO A 157 -0.92 -13.65 15.43
N ASP A 158 0.13 -12.89 15.17
CA ASP A 158 1.50 -13.17 15.62
C ASP A 158 2.28 -11.89 15.92
N ASN A 159 2.85 -11.79 17.11
CA ASN A 159 3.65 -10.63 17.53
C ASN A 159 5.16 -10.87 17.48
N ALA A 160 5.62 -12.08 17.18
CA ALA A 160 7.04 -12.44 17.24
C ALA A 160 7.87 -11.79 16.13
N GLU A 161 7.26 -11.53 14.97
CA GLU A 161 7.99 -11.15 13.74
C GLU A 161 7.89 -9.65 13.39
N VAL A 162 7.24 -8.84 14.24
CA VAL A 162 6.99 -7.41 13.97
C VAL A 162 8.28 -6.62 13.75
N GLU A 163 9.30 -6.86 14.59
CA GLU A 163 10.58 -6.17 14.48
C GLU A 163 11.41 -6.65 13.28
N GLN A 164 11.23 -7.89 12.86
CA GLN A 164 11.84 -8.41 11.63
C GLN A 164 11.24 -7.73 10.40
N ILE A 165 9.91 -7.65 10.31
CA ILE A 165 9.21 -6.94 9.23
C ILE A 165 9.64 -5.47 9.20
N ARG A 166 9.67 -4.79 10.36
CA ARG A 166 10.11 -3.40 10.48
C ARG A 166 11.54 -3.21 9.98
N SER A 167 12.46 -4.07 10.42
CA SER A 167 13.88 -3.98 10.04
C SER A 167 14.07 -4.13 8.53
N HIS A 168 13.36 -5.07 7.89
CA HIS A 168 13.37 -5.23 6.44
C HIS A 168 12.84 -4.00 5.70
N ILE A 169 11.70 -3.44 6.14
CA ILE A 169 11.13 -2.23 5.55
C ILE A 169 12.11 -1.05 5.64
N GLN A 170 12.67 -0.81 6.83
CA GLN A 170 13.62 0.29 7.05
C GLN A 170 14.90 0.12 6.21
N THR A 171 15.42 -1.10 6.12
CA THR A 171 16.60 -1.39 5.29
C THR A 171 16.33 -1.08 3.82
N LEU A 172 15.20 -1.53 3.29
CA LEU A 172 14.81 -1.30 1.88
C LEU A 172 14.48 0.17 1.62
N GLN A 173 13.89 0.87 2.58
CA GLN A 173 13.64 2.30 2.51
C GLN A 173 14.95 3.10 2.41
N THR A 174 15.96 2.78 3.23
CA THR A 174 17.29 3.41 3.12
C THR A 174 17.93 3.14 1.75
N GLN A 175 17.85 1.91 1.25
CA GLN A 175 18.39 1.57 -0.07
C GLN A 175 17.67 2.30 -1.22
N THR A 176 16.35 2.43 -1.13
CA THR A 176 15.54 3.17 -2.11
C THR A 176 15.94 4.65 -2.14
N LEU A 177 16.18 5.24 -0.97
CA LEU A 177 16.66 6.63 -0.87
C LEU A 177 18.05 6.84 -1.47
N GLU A 178 18.96 5.88 -1.28
CA GLU A 178 20.33 5.97 -1.79
C GLU A 178 20.42 5.78 -3.31
N LYS A 179 19.57 4.93 -3.90
CA LYS A 179 19.65 4.54 -5.31
C LYS A 179 18.75 5.33 -6.25
N GLY A 180 17.72 6.00 -5.73
CA GLY A 180 16.58 6.46 -6.53
C GLY A 180 15.63 5.30 -6.85
N LEU A 181 14.40 5.61 -7.27
CA LEU A 181 13.37 4.62 -7.58
C LEU A 181 13.89 3.58 -8.59
N ASP A 182 14.05 2.31 -8.14
CA ASP A 182 14.38 1.10 -8.92
C ASP A 182 14.88 1.40 -10.35
N ARG A 183 16.11 1.92 -10.50
CA ARG A 183 16.65 2.41 -11.78
C ARG A 183 16.41 1.40 -12.92
N ASP A 184 15.59 1.84 -13.88
CA ASP A 184 15.11 1.22 -15.13
C ASP A 184 15.78 -0.09 -15.61
#